data_AF-A0A948Q658-F1
#
_entry.id   AF-A0A948Q658-F1
#
_cell.length_a   1.000
_cell.length_b   1.000
_cell.length_c   1.000
_cell.angle_alpha   90.00
_cell.angle_beta   90.00
_cell.angle_gamma   90.00
#
_symmetry.space_group_name_H-M   'P 1'
#
loop_
_entity.id
_entity.type
_entity.pdbx_description
1 polymer ?
#
loop_
_entity_poly.entity_id
_entity_poly.type
_entity_poly.pdbx_seq_one_letter_code
_entity_poly.pdbx_strand_id
1 'polypeptide(L)'
;RRVLARDGHRCQGPGCTNTRFLEVHHVLPRARGGTNRPDNLITLCSACHRHIHDKAQGMPAPEARPRALPAPEASPQKSPSQARTALEV
;
A
#
# COMPACT_ATOMS: atom_id res chain seq x y z
N ARG A 1 -7.13 -6.42 -8.66
CA ARG A 1 -6.14 -5.67 -7.81
C ARG A 1 -6.16 -4.14 -8.08
N ARG A 2 -7.32 -3.51 -8.34
CA ARG A 2 -7.41 -2.09 -8.78
C ARG A 2 -6.96 -1.06 -7.74
N VAL A 3 -7.18 -1.34 -6.45
CA VAL A 3 -6.85 -0.43 -5.33
C VAL A 3 -5.34 -0.31 -5.11
N LEU A 4 -4.62 -1.43 -5.13
CA LEU A 4 -3.15 -1.44 -5.01
C LEU A 4 -2.47 -0.70 -6.16
N ALA A 5 -2.98 -0.85 -7.38
CA ALA A 5 -2.48 -0.13 -8.55
C ALA A 5 -2.72 1.38 -8.43
N ARG A 6 -3.92 1.80 -8.00
CA ARG A 6 -4.25 3.21 -7.73
C ARG A 6 -3.31 3.82 -6.68
N ASP A 7 -3.01 3.07 -5.64
CA ASP A 7 -2.19 3.53 -4.51
C ASP A 7 -0.67 3.36 -4.78
N GLY A 8 -0.28 3.02 -6.02
CA GLY A 8 1.12 2.89 -6.42
C GLY A 8 1.87 1.76 -5.71
N HIS A 9 1.17 0.71 -5.29
CA HIS A 9 1.72 -0.37 -4.44
C HIS A 9 2.47 0.19 -3.22
N ARG A 10 1.86 1.17 -2.55
CA ARG A 10 2.43 1.83 -1.39
C ARG A 10 1.41 2.02 -0.28
N CYS A 11 1.86 1.85 0.95
CA CYS A 11 1.09 2.18 2.14
C CYS A 11 0.66 3.64 2.09
N GLN A 12 -0.60 3.84 2.43
CA GLN A 12 -1.28 5.12 2.43
C GLN A 12 -1.47 5.69 3.84
N GLY A 13 -0.88 5.04 4.85
CA GLY A 13 -0.85 5.54 6.22
C GLY A 13 -0.01 6.82 6.33
N PRO A 14 -0.38 7.76 7.21
CA PRO A 14 0.31 9.03 7.36
C PRO A 14 1.78 8.81 7.73
N GLY A 15 2.69 9.43 6.96
CA GLY A 15 4.14 9.29 7.15
C GLY A 15 4.73 7.92 6.80
N CYS A 16 3.91 6.95 6.35
CA CYS A 16 4.40 5.62 6.01
C CYS A 16 4.86 5.55 4.55
N THR A 17 5.99 4.89 4.33
CA THR A 17 6.58 4.72 3.00
C THR A 17 6.70 3.26 2.54
N ASN A 18 6.16 2.34 3.33
CA ASN A 18 6.25 0.91 3.08
C ASN A 18 5.55 0.48 1.78
N THR A 19 6.19 -0.42 1.04
CA THR A 19 5.69 -1.02 -0.21
C THR A 19 5.50 -2.54 -0.09
N ARG A 20 5.79 -3.11 1.08
CA ARG A 20 5.68 -4.54 1.38
C ARG A 20 4.55 -4.84 2.35
N PHE A 21 4.07 -6.08 2.31
CA PHE A 21 3.00 -6.58 3.17
C PHE A 21 1.75 -5.68 3.13
N LEU A 22 1.32 -5.37 1.90
CA LEU A 22 0.23 -4.45 1.65
C LEU A 22 -1.11 -5.18 1.63
N GLU A 23 -2.06 -4.61 2.36
CA GLU A 23 -3.41 -5.10 2.55
C GLU A 23 -4.42 -4.00 2.21
N VAL A 24 -5.61 -4.40 1.80
CA VAL A 24 -6.71 -3.47 1.53
C VAL A 24 -7.60 -3.38 2.76
N HIS A 25 -7.78 -2.18 3.27
CA HIS A 25 -8.58 -1.88 4.45
C HIS A 25 -9.83 -1.08 4.07
N HIS A 26 -10.96 -1.40 4.73
CA HIS A 26 -12.20 -0.63 4.60
C HIS A 26 -12.18 0.57 5.54
N VAL A 27 -12.24 1.79 4.98
CA VAL A 27 -12.25 3.04 5.77
C VAL A 27 -13.52 3.10 6.63
N LEU A 28 -14.68 2.89 6.03
CA LEU A 28 -15.92 2.59 6.75
C LEU A 28 -16.05 1.07 6.90
N PRO A 29 -16.11 0.52 8.13
CA PRO A 29 -16.29 -0.91 8.33
C PRO A 29 -17.57 -1.42 7.67
N ARG A 30 -17.53 -2.65 7.12
CA ARG A 30 -18.70 -3.28 6.50
C ARG A 30 -19.91 -3.36 7.44
N ALA A 31 -19.66 -3.62 8.73
CA ALA A 31 -20.71 -3.65 9.76
C ALA A 31 -21.45 -2.30 9.93
N ARG A 32 -20.83 -1.19 9.53
CA ARG A 32 -21.42 0.16 9.54
C ARG A 32 -21.86 0.63 8.16
N GLY A 33 -22.08 -0.29 7.21
CA GLY A 33 -22.51 0.04 5.84
C GLY A 33 -21.36 0.31 4.85
N GLY A 34 -20.11 0.00 5.22
CA GLY A 34 -18.96 0.13 4.33
C GLY A 34 -19.07 -0.71 3.05
N THR A 35 -18.87 -0.07 1.89
CA THR A 35 -18.90 -0.75 0.59
C THR A 35 -17.52 -1.27 0.17
N ASN A 36 -17.47 -2.17 -0.81
CA ASN A 36 -16.23 -2.61 -1.47
C ASN A 36 -15.81 -1.69 -2.62
N ARG A 37 -16.38 -0.48 -2.72
CA ARG A 37 -16.01 0.48 -3.76
C ARG A 37 -14.61 1.01 -3.48
N PRO A 38 -13.78 1.27 -4.51
CA PRO A 38 -12.43 1.80 -4.32
C PRO A 38 -12.38 3.01 -3.39
N ASP A 39 -13.41 3.85 -3.41
CA ASP A 39 -13.51 5.07 -2.60
C ASP A 39 -13.57 4.78 -1.09
N ASN A 40 -14.05 3.60 -0.69
CA ASN A 40 -14.09 3.14 0.69
C ASN A 40 -12.90 2.20 1.05
N LEU A 41 -11.96 2.01 0.13
CA LEU A 41 -10.84 1.10 0.28
C LEU A 41 -9.50 1.85 0.26
N ILE A 42 -8.58 1.45 1.12
CA ILE A 42 -7.24 2.04 1.23
C ILE A 42 -6.16 0.96 1.37
N THR A 43 -5.01 1.16 0.72
CA THR A 43 -3.86 0.27 0.83
C THR A 43 -3.00 0.60 2.06
N LEU A 44 -2.80 -0.36 2.97
CA LEU A 44 -1.97 -0.18 4.16
C LEU A 44 -0.97 -1.33 4.30
N CYS A 45 0.20 -1.06 4.88
CA CYS A 45 1.05 -2.16 5.34
C CYS A 45 0.48 -2.79 6.61
N SER A 46 0.81 -4.05 6.90
CA SER A 46 0.26 -4.77 8.06
C SER A 46 0.49 -4.06 9.40
N ALA A 47 1.58 -3.30 9.56
CA ALA A 47 1.81 -2.50 10.76
C ALA A 47 0.80 -1.35 10.90
N CYS A 48 0.58 -0.56 9.83
CA CYS A 48 -0.43 0.50 9.82
C CYS A 48 -1.84 -0.07 9.92
N HIS A 49 -2.09 -1.21 9.27
CA HIS A 49 -3.38 -1.89 9.32
C HIS A 49 -3.74 -2.31 10.74
N ARG A 50 -2.79 -2.93 11.46
CA ARG A 50 -2.97 -3.29 12.87
C ARG A 50 -3.14 -2.08 13.76
N HIS A 51 -2.34 -1.03 13.55
CA HIS A 51 -2.41 0.19 14.35
C HIS A 51 -3.81 0.83 14.34
N ILE A 52 -4.52 0.78 13.20
CA ILE A 52 -5.89 1.30 13.06
C ILE A 52 -6.92 0.43 13.78
N HIS A 53 -6.70 -0.88 13.86
CA HIS A 53 -7.57 -1.76 14.64
C HIS A 53 -7.32 -1.64 16.14
N ASP A 54 -6.05 -1.45 16.54
CA ASP A 54 -5.64 -1.33 17.95
C ASP A 54 -5.97 0.04 18.53
N LYS A 55 -5.83 1.11 17.73
CA LYS A 55 -6.25 2.46 18.10
C LYS A 55 -7.52 2.76 17.33
N ALA A 56 -8.65 2.84 18.01
CA ALA A 56 -9.96 3.22 17.46
C ALA A 56 -10.05 4.66 16.88
N GLN A 57 -8.96 5.17 16.29
CA GLN A 57 -8.90 6.45 15.59
C GLN A 57 -9.25 6.20 14.13
N GLY A 58 -10.42 6.70 13.72
CA GLY A 58 -10.86 6.65 12.33
C GLY A 58 -9.87 7.36 11.42
N MET A 59 -9.48 6.70 10.33
CA MET A 59 -8.77 7.36 9.24
C MET A 59 -9.60 8.52 8.70
N PRO A 60 -8.97 9.64 8.28
CA PRO A 60 -9.69 10.74 7.67
C PRO A 60 -10.42 10.25 6.40
N ALA A 61 -11.63 10.79 6.20
CA ALA A 61 -12.51 10.47 5.09
C ALA A 61 -11.78 10.63 3.73
N PRO A 62 -12.17 9.83 2.71
CA PRO A 62 -11.52 9.81 1.40
C PRO A 62 -11.48 11.17 0.67
N GLU A 63 -12.33 12.12 1.06
CA GLU A 63 -12.40 13.48 0.50
C GLU A 63 -11.15 14.33 0.80
N ALA A 64 -10.37 14.00 1.83
CA ALA A 64 -9.13 14.69 2.18
C ALA A 64 -7.88 14.14 1.48
N ARG A 65 -8.02 13.14 0.60
CA ARG A 65 -6.88 12.46 -0.02
C ARG A 65 -6.61 13.13 -1.37
N PRO A 66 -5.47 13.84 -1.56
CA PRO A 66 -5.16 14.40 -2.86
C PRO A 66 -5.13 13.25 -3.87
N ARG A 67 -5.81 13.46 -5.01
CA ARG A 67 -5.74 12.60 -6.20
C ARG A 67 -4.28 12.17 -6.34
N ALA A 68 -4.03 10.86 -6.21
CA ALA A 68 -2.71 10.29 -6.11
C ALA A 68 -1.76 10.97 -7.11
N LEU A 69 -0.70 11.60 -6.57
CA LEU A 69 0.44 12.00 -7.37
C LEU A 69 0.85 10.81 -8.25
N PRO A 70 1.18 11.02 -9.53
CA PRO A 70 1.61 9.95 -10.39
C PRO A 70 2.75 9.21 -9.68
N ALA A 71 2.63 7.89 -9.62
CA ALA A 71 3.65 7.04 -9.01
C ALA A 71 5.03 7.46 -9.58
N PRO A 72 6.04 7.75 -8.74
CA PRO A 72 7.38 7.90 -9.27
C PRO A 72 7.70 6.60 -9.99
N GLU A 73 8.04 6.71 -11.28
CA GLU A 73 8.26 5.59 -12.17
C GLU A 73 9.09 4.53 -11.47
N ALA A 74 8.56 3.31 -11.48
CA ALA A 74 9.16 2.15 -10.84
C ALA A 74 10.63 2.05 -11.29
N SER A 75 11.54 2.38 -10.37
CA SER A 75 12.96 2.20 -10.56
C SER A 75 13.22 0.75 -10.98
N PRO A 76 13.92 0.51 -12.11
CA PRO A 76 14.18 -0.85 -12.58
C PRO A 76 14.95 -1.58 -11.50
N GLN A 77 14.43 -2.74 -11.08
CA GLN A 77 15.03 -3.56 -10.05
C GLN A 77 16.33 -4.16 -10.62
N LYS A 78 17.43 -3.41 -10.50
CA LYS A 78 18.77 -3.90 -10.80
C LYS A 78 19.15 -4.87 -9.67
N SER A 79 19.00 -6.17 -9.91
CA SER A 79 19.70 -7.18 -9.13
C SER A 79 21.09 -7.37 -9.73
N PRO A 80 22.18 -7.14 -8.98
CA PRO A 80 23.51 -7.57 -9.37
C PRO A 80 23.81 -8.89 -8.64
N SER A 81 23.72 -10.03 -9.31
CA SER A 81 24.53 -11.20 -8.94
C SER A 81 24.39 -12.33 -9.95
N GLN A 82 25.06 -12.20 -11.09
CA GLN A 82 25.58 -13.38 -11.83
C GLN A 82 26.97 -13.01 -12.38
N ALA A 83 27.91 -12.83 -11.46
CA ALA A 83 29.31 -13.14 -11.69
C ALA A 83 29.61 -14.28 -10.71
N ARG A 84 30.01 -15.47 -11.17
CA ARG A 84 31.40 -15.73 -11.48
C ARG A 84 31.55 -16.88 -12.48
N THR A 85 32.34 -16.61 -13.50
CA THR A 85 33.07 -17.53 -14.37
C THR A 85 34.21 -18.23 -13.60
N ALA A 86 34.64 -19.38 -14.14
CA ALA A 86 35.91 -20.10 -13.98
C ALA A 86 36.07 -21.11 -12.83
N LEU A 87 36.05 -22.40 -13.22
CA LEU A 87 37.10 -23.39 -12.96
C LEU A 87 36.89 -24.49 -14.03
N GLU A 88 37.53 -24.38 -15.20
CA GLU A 88 38.85 -24.92 -15.56
C GLU A 88 38.92 -26.46 -15.59
N VAL A 89 39.38 -26.95 -16.77
CA VAL A 89 39.88 -28.28 -17.19
C VAL A 89 38.96 -29.50 -17.21
#